data_AF-A0A843HST2-F1
#
_entry.id   AF-A0A843HST2-F1
#
_cell.length_a   1.000
_cell.length_b   1.000
_cell.length_c   1.000
_cell.angle_alpha   90.00
_cell.angle_beta   90.00
_cell.angle_gamma   90.00
#
_symmetry.space_group_name_H-M   'P 1'
#
loop_
_entity.id
_entity.type
_entity.pdbx_description
1 polymer ?
#
loop_
_entity_poly.entity_id
_entity_poly.type
_entity_poly.pdbx_seq_one_letter_code
_entity_poly.pdbx_strand_id
1 'polypeptide(L)' 'MQASYKCPMCDAKFDTPRALRIHVTKSHDIYTCPACGRRLVYGSWKELVAHCKKHNDFLHKKLLMSLGKYRFFTLK' A
#
# COMPACT_ATOMS: atom_id res chain seq x y z
N MET A 1 -14.42 -15.71 -13.09
CA MET A 1 -13.88 -14.38 -12.73
C MET A 1 -12.98 -14.57 -11.52
N GLN A 2 -11.66 -14.70 -11.70
CA GLN A 2 -10.73 -14.87 -10.58
C GLN A 2 -10.54 -13.53 -9.87
N ALA A 3 -10.74 -13.52 -8.56
CA ALA A 3 -10.48 -12.36 -7.72
C ALA A 3 -8.96 -12.13 -7.63
N SER A 4 -8.37 -11.44 -8.60
CA SER A 4 -6.95 -11.09 -8.56
C SER A 4 -6.68 -10.00 -7.53
N TYR A 5 -5.67 -10.22 -6.69
CA TYR A 5 -5.14 -9.25 -5.73
C TYR A 5 -4.23 -8.27 -6.45
N LYS A 6 -4.70 -7.03 -6.66
CA LYS A 6 -3.92 -5.98 -7.29
C LYS A 6 -3.04 -5.26 -6.27
N CYS A 7 -1.78 -5.00 -6.63
CA CYS A 7 -0.89 -4.17 -5.82
C CYS A 7 -1.43 -2.73 -5.73
N PRO A 8 -1.45 -2.11 -4.54
CA PRO A 8 -1.84 -0.70 -4.41
C PRO A 8 -0.72 0.28 -4.83
N MET A 9 0.49 -0.23 -5.09
CA MET A 9 1.68 0.58 -5.43
C MET A 9 2.12 0.45 -6.88
N CYS A 10 1.61 -0.53 -7.62
CA CYS A 10 1.87 -0.72 -9.05
C CYS A 10 0.72 -1.49 -9.73
N ASP A 11 0.80 -1.67 -11.04
CA ASP A 11 -0.21 -2.40 -11.81
C ASP A 11 -0.11 -3.93 -11.73
N ALA A 12 0.78 -4.46 -10.88
CA ALA A 12 0.92 -5.90 -10.69
C ALA A 12 -0.33 -6.53 -10.08
N LYS A 13 -0.70 -7.71 -10.60
CA LYS A 13 -1.83 -8.51 -10.15
C LYS A 13 -1.32 -9.89 -9.74
N PHE A 14 -1.87 -10.40 -8.64
CA PHE A 14 -1.49 -11.68 -8.07
C PHE A 14 -2.71 -12.54 -7.83
N ASP A 15 -2.54 -13.85 -7.99
CA ASP A 15 -3.63 -14.80 -7.76
C ASP A 15 -3.84 -15.09 -6.26
N THR A 16 -2.84 -14.79 -5.44
CA THR A 16 -2.89 -15.05 -3.99
C THR A 16 -2.44 -13.83 -3.17
N PRO A 17 -2.97 -13.66 -1.95
CA PRO A 17 -2.55 -12.58 -1.07
C PRO A 17 -1.11 -12.76 -0.58
N ARG A 18 -0.62 -14.01 -0.49
CA ARG A 18 0.78 -14.33 -0.15
C ARG A 18 1.75 -13.81 -1.21
N ALA A 19 1.44 -14.03 -2.49
CA ALA A 19 2.28 -13.55 -3.58
C ALA A 19 2.31 -12.02 -3.63
N LEU A 20 1.15 -11.36 -3.46
CA LEU A 20 1.08 -9.90 -3.33
C LEU A 20 1.95 -9.39 -2.16
N ARG A 21 1.90 -10.05 -1.00
CA ARG A 21 2.71 -9.66 0.16
C ARG A 21 4.20 -9.72 -0.14
N ILE A 22 4.68 -10.83 -0.69
CA ILE A 22 6.10 -11.00 -1.04
C ILE A 22 6.52 -9.95 -2.06
N HIS A 23 5.70 -9.72 -3.09
CA HIS A 23 5.95 -8.70 -4.09
C HIS A 23 6.08 -7.32 -3.46
N VAL A 24 5.14 -6.92 -2.61
CA VAL A 24 5.17 -5.61 -1.94
C VAL A 24 6.41 -5.46 -1.08
N THR A 25 6.76 -6.44 -0.26
CA THR A 25 7.94 -6.36 0.61
C THR A 25 9.26 -6.34 -0.18
N LYS A 26 9.34 -7.01 -1.33
CA LYS A 26 10.56 -7.08 -2.15
C LYS A 26 10.70 -5.96 -3.18
N SER A 27 9.59 -5.53 -3.76
CA SER A 27 9.56 -4.63 -4.92
C SER A 27 9.19 -3.21 -4.55
N HIS A 28 8.58 -3.01 -3.37
CA HIS A 28 8.17 -1.70 -2.91
C HIS A 28 8.77 -1.39 -1.54
N ASP A 29 9.29 -0.17 -1.42
CA ASP A 29 9.61 0.41 -0.14
C ASP A 29 8.28 0.73 0.56
N ILE A 30 7.89 -0.11 1.53
CA ILE A 30 6.62 -0.02 2.27
C ILE A 30 6.46 1.28 3.08
N TYR A 31 7.51 2.09 3.11
CA TYR A 31 7.59 3.37 3.80
C TYR A 31 7.54 4.55 2.84
N THR A 32 7.48 4.31 1.54
CA THR A 32 7.35 5.34 0.52
C THR A 32 5.92 5.42 0.03
N CYS A 33 5.34 6.62 0.06
CA CYS A 33 3.99 6.84 -0.43
C CYS A 33 3.97 6.73 -1.97
N PRO A 34 3.28 5.75 -2.57
CA PRO A 34 3.21 5.61 -4.03
C PRO A 34 2.40 6.74 -4.69
N ALA A 35 1.55 7.43 -3.93
CA ALA A 35 0.71 8.51 -4.44
C ALA A 35 1.46 9.84 -4.61
N CYS A 36 2.52 10.09 -3.82
CA CYS A 36 3.31 11.32 -3.92
C CYS A 36 4.84 11.11 -3.92
N GLY A 37 5.31 9.86 -3.90
CA GLY A 37 6.72 9.51 -3.83
C GLY A 37 7.41 9.83 -2.50
N ARG A 38 6.66 10.29 -1.47
CA ARG A 38 7.27 10.75 -0.22
C ARG A 38 7.72 9.58 0.64
N ARG A 39 9.02 9.52 0.92
CA ARG A 39 9.63 8.54 1.81
C ARG A 39 9.43 8.93 3.27
N LEU A 40 8.90 8.01 4.07
CA LEU A 40 8.73 8.18 5.51
C LEU A 40 9.98 7.64 6.21
N VAL A 41 10.68 8.51 6.93
CA VAL A 41 12.02 8.24 7.49
C VAL A 41 11.99 7.16 8.59
N TYR A 42 10.93 7.15 9.39
CA TYR A 42 10.68 6.15 10.44
C TYR A 42 9.48 5.27 10.08
N GLY A 43 9.31 5.05 8.77
CA GLY A 43 8.07 4.59 8.20
C GLY A 43 7.52 3.39 8.94
N SER A 44 6.30 3.53 9.39
CA SER A 44 5.45 2.42 9.75
C SER A 44 4.17 2.56 8.94
N TRP A 45 3.40 1.49 8.85
CA TRP A 45 2.08 1.57 8.21
C TRP A 45 1.22 2.71 8.78
N LYS A 46 1.24 2.91 10.10
CA LYS A 46 0.49 3.97 10.76
C LYS A 46 0.91 5.35 10.30
N GLU A 47 2.21 5.57 10.13
CA GLU A 47 2.78 6.81 9.59
C GLU A 47 2.30 7.03 8.16
N LEU A 48 2.29 5.97 7.32
CA LEU A 48 1.79 6.08 5.94
C LEU A 48 0.31 6.41 5.87
N VAL A 49 -0.50 5.79 6.73
CA VAL A 49 -1.94 6.09 6.83
C VAL A 49 -2.15 7.52 7.34
N ALA A 50 -1.41 7.96 8.36
CA ALA A 50 -1.50 9.32 8.88
C ALA A 50 -1.07 10.37 7.83
N HIS A 51 0.01 10.09 7.09
CA HIS A 51 0.44 10.86 5.93
C HIS A 51 -0.66 10.96 4.89
N CYS A 52 -1.22 9.83 4.45
CA CYS A 52 -2.28 9.85 3.43
C CYS A 52 -3.56 10.53 3.91
N LYS A 53 -3.87 10.49 5.22
CA LYS A 53 -5.00 11.23 5.80
C LYS A 53 -4.80 12.74 5.80
N LYS A 54 -3.56 13.22 5.87
CA LYS A 54 -3.24 14.65 5.75
C LYS A 54 -3.43 15.17 4.33
N HIS A 55 -3.35 14.30 3.33
CA HIS A 55 -3.62 14.63 1.94
C HIS A 55 -5.12 14.52 1.62
N ASN A 56 -5.66 15.53 0.93
CA ASN A 56 -7.06 15.52 0.46
C ASN A 56 -7.18 15.03 -1.00
N ASP A 57 -6.06 14.63 -1.60
CA ASP A 57 -5.95 14.23 -2.99
C ASP A 57 -6.71 12.94 -3.31
N PHE A 58 -7.21 12.85 -4.54
CA PHE A 58 -7.89 11.66 -5.03
C PHE A 58 -7.01 10.41 -4.94
N LEU A 59 -5.71 10.53 -5.22
CA LEU A 59 -4.75 9.43 -5.15
C LEU A 59 -4.55 8.93 -3.72
N HIS A 60 -4.38 9.81 -2.73
CA HIS A 60 -4.22 9.42 -1.33
C HIS A 60 -5.50 8.87 -0.72
N LYS A 61 -6.67 9.41 -1.08
CA LYS A 61 -7.96 8.82 -0.70
C LYS A 61 -8.15 7.42 -1.28
N LYS A 62 -7.84 7.24 -2.58
CA LYS A 62 -7.91 5.94 -3.26
C LYS A 62 -6.92 4.94 -2.65
N LEU A 63 -5.72 5.40 -2.29
CA LEU A 63 -4.75 4.62 -1.57
C LEU A 63 -5.34 4.20 -0.21
N LEU A 64 -5.81 5.13 0.63
CA LEU A 64 -6.44 4.81 1.93
C LEU A 64 -7.58 3.78 1.82
N MET A 65 -8.45 3.87 0.81
CA MET A 65 -9.51 2.88 0.58
C MET A 65 -8.94 1.51 0.17
N SER A 66 -7.85 1.51 -0.59
CA SER A 66 -7.10 0.31 -0.96
C SER A 66 -6.19 -0.18 0.15
N LEU A 67 -5.92 0.60 1.20
CA LEU A 67 -5.16 0.20 2.38
C LEU A 67 -6.10 -0.37 3.45
N GLY A 68 -7.32 0.16 3.58
CA GLY A 68 -8.34 -0.32 4.52
C GLY A 68 -8.83 -1.75 4.24
N LYS A 69 -8.81 -2.18 2.98
CA LYS A 69 -9.10 -3.58 2.58
C LYS A 69 -7.92 -4.54 2.86
N TYR A 70 -6.74 -3.99 3.11
CA TYR A 70 -5.48 -4.69 3.12
C TYR A 70 -4.86 -4.58 4.50
N ARG A 71 -5.45 -5.30 5.47
CA ARG A 71 -5.00 -5.47 6.87
C ARG A 71 -3.67 -6.25 6.99
N PHE A 72 -2.85 -6.22 5.93
CA PHE A 72 -1.67 -7.05 5.71
C PHE A 72 -0.37 -6.39 6.19
N PHE A 73 -0.36 -5.06 6.40
CA PHE A 73 0.84 -4.30 6.81
C PHE A 73 1.00 -4.18 8.34
N THR A 74 0.18 -4.89 9.12
CA THR A 74 0.31 -4.99 10.59
C THR A 74 1.01 -6.27 11.07
N LEU A 75 1.69 -7.01 10.19
CA LEU A 75 2.57 -8.10 10.64
C LEU A 75 3.89 -7.51 11.14
N LYS A 76 4.02 -7.46 12.47
CA LYS A 76 5.28 -7.77 13.14
C LYS A 76 5.35 -9.28 13.29
#